data_AF-A0A9D6H0Y3-F1
#
_entry.id   AF-A0A9D6H0Y3-F1
#
_cell.length_a   1.000
_cell.length_b   1.000
_cell.length_c   1.000
_cell.angle_alpha   90.00
_cell.angle_beta   90.00
_cell.angle_gamma   90.00
#
_symmetry.space_group_name_H-M   'P 1'
#
loop_
_entity.id
_entity.type
_entity.pdbx_description
1 polymer ?
#
loop_
_entity_poly.entity_id
_entity_poly.type
_entity_poly.pdbx_seq_one_letter_code
_entity_poly.pdbx_strand_id
1 'polypeptide(L)'
;MVHGYTRLAALTAILFFFSGAAAAYDYPIAGLEPSVRPAGAPMILIYPKNAAWYRHALTGIVPPYPASLRFLEYQGAWYTPFNRPGMTGPYDIRNWHAPSAGGASQAAEKR
;
A
#
# COMPACT_ATOMS: atom_id res chain seq x y z
N MET A 1 14.52 44.67 26.89
CA MET A 1 14.82 43.23 26.70
C MET A 1 13.79 42.27 27.33
N VAL A 2 12.71 42.73 27.99
CA VAL A 2 11.72 41.86 28.69
C VAL A 2 10.52 41.44 27.82
N HIS A 3 10.20 42.24 26.79
CA HIS A 3 9.06 42.00 25.87
C HIS A 3 9.29 40.87 24.83
N GLY A 4 10.55 40.47 24.60
CA GLY A 4 10.88 39.39 23.67
C GLY A 4 10.60 38.01 24.27
N TYR A 5 10.95 37.82 25.54
CA TYR A 5 10.74 36.57 26.27
C TYR A 5 9.26 36.29 26.54
N THR A 6 8.45 37.33 26.74
CA THR A 6 6.99 37.22 26.96
C THR A 6 6.23 36.81 25.70
N ARG A 7 6.65 37.29 24.51
CA ARG A 7 6.07 36.88 23.22
C ARG A 7 6.47 35.47 22.84
N LEU A 8 7.71 35.08 23.11
CA LEU A 8 8.18 33.71 22.89
C LEU A 8 7.43 32.73 23.80
N ALA A 9 7.30 33.06 25.10
CA ALA A 9 6.56 32.23 26.06
C ALA A 9 5.07 32.07 25.72
N ALA A 10 4.42 33.13 25.21
CA ALA A 10 3.03 33.06 24.76
C ALA A 10 2.87 32.16 23.51
N LEU A 11 3.82 32.20 22.57
CA LEU A 11 3.83 31.33 21.39
C LEU A 11 4.05 29.86 21.76
N THR A 12 4.94 29.58 22.72
CA THR A 12 5.14 28.21 23.22
C THR A 12 3.88 27.69 23.93
N ALA A 13 3.19 28.52 24.70
CA ALA A 13 1.95 28.14 25.38
C ALA A 13 0.81 27.83 24.39
N ILE A 14 0.69 28.58 23.29
CA ILE A 14 -0.32 28.33 22.24
C ILE A 14 -0.02 27.04 21.47
N LEU A 15 1.25 26.74 21.18
CA LEU A 15 1.65 25.49 20.53
C LEU A 15 1.38 24.25 21.41
N PHE A 16 1.52 24.37 22.73
CA PHE A 16 1.14 23.30 23.65
C PHE A 16 -0.38 23.12 23.77
N PHE A 17 -1.17 24.20 23.68
CA PHE A 17 -2.64 24.13 23.73
C PHE A 17 -3.26 23.45 22.50
N PHE A 18 -2.60 23.51 21.34
CA PHE A 18 -3.02 22.83 20.11
C PHE A 18 -2.50 21.40 19.97
N SER A 19 -1.73 20.89 20.94
CA SER A 19 -1.35 19.49 21.00
C SER A 19 -2.53 18.66 21.52
N GLY A 20 -3.61 18.64 20.75
CA GLY A 20 -4.70 17.69 20.92
C GLY A 20 -4.11 16.31 20.65
N ALA A 21 -3.79 15.58 21.72
CA ALA A 21 -3.47 14.17 21.64
C ALA A 21 -4.64 13.49 20.92
N ALA A 22 -4.44 13.13 19.66
CA ALA A 22 -5.33 12.21 18.98
C ALA A 22 -5.31 10.95 19.83
N ALA A 23 -6.37 10.71 20.59
CA ALA A 23 -6.52 9.49 21.36
C ALA A 23 -6.36 8.34 20.37
N ALA A 24 -5.24 7.61 20.46
CA ALA A 24 -5.10 6.33 19.82
C ALA A 24 -6.25 5.49 20.39
N TYR A 25 -7.27 5.24 19.58
CA TYR A 25 -8.36 4.38 19.99
C TYR A 25 -7.74 3.03 20.32
N ASP A 26 -7.72 2.69 21.60
CA ASP A 26 -7.35 1.37 22.15
C ASP A 26 -8.47 0.35 21.83
N TYR A 27 -9.01 0.44 20.63
CA TYR A 27 -10.05 -0.45 20.17
C TYR A 27 -9.39 -1.81 19.96
N PRO A 28 -9.82 -2.86 20.67
CA PRO A 28 -9.21 -4.17 20.47
C PRO A 28 -9.34 -4.55 19.00
N ILE A 29 -8.21 -4.83 18.34
CA ILE A 29 -8.12 -5.12 16.89
C ILE A 29 -9.11 -6.21 16.46
N ALA A 30 -9.50 -7.10 17.39
CA ALA A 30 -10.46 -8.18 17.20
C ALA A 30 -11.73 -8.10 18.06
N GLY A 31 -11.95 -7.05 18.86
CA GLY A 31 -13.04 -7.03 19.85
C GLY A 31 -12.73 -7.83 21.12
N LEU A 32 -13.71 -7.91 22.01
CA LEU A 32 -13.68 -8.78 23.20
C LEU A 32 -14.36 -10.13 22.96
N GLU A 33 -15.13 -10.25 21.88
CA GLU A 33 -15.86 -11.46 21.51
C GLU A 33 -15.39 -11.95 20.12
N PRO A 34 -14.53 -12.98 20.05
CA PRO A 34 -13.86 -13.37 18.81
C PRO A 34 -14.79 -13.83 17.67
N SER A 35 -15.99 -14.28 18.00
CA SER A 35 -17.03 -14.70 17.04
C SER A 35 -17.78 -13.52 16.42
N VAL A 36 -17.65 -12.31 16.98
CA VAL A 36 -18.42 -11.14 16.58
C VAL A 36 -17.48 -10.07 16.05
N ARG A 37 -17.77 -9.60 14.83
CA ARG A 37 -17.09 -8.42 14.31
C ARG A 37 -17.54 -7.20 15.11
N PRO A 38 -16.62 -6.42 15.69
CA PRO A 38 -17.01 -5.30 16.53
C PRO A 38 -17.80 -4.22 15.76
N ALA A 39 -18.76 -3.61 16.45
CA ALA A 39 -19.59 -2.55 15.88
C ALA A 39 -18.74 -1.32 15.51
N GLY A 40 -18.90 -0.84 14.27
CA GLY A 40 -18.12 0.30 13.77
C GLY A 40 -16.71 -0.05 13.26
N ALA A 41 -16.30 -1.32 13.27
CA ALA A 41 -15.01 -1.71 12.74
C ALA A 41 -14.88 -1.32 11.24
N PRO A 42 -13.78 -0.67 10.81
CA PRO A 42 -13.60 -0.21 9.44
C PRO A 42 -13.70 -1.35 8.41
N MET A 43 -14.50 -1.17 7.35
CA MET A 43 -14.70 -2.17 6.30
C MET A 43 -14.32 -1.62 4.94
N ILE A 44 -13.64 -2.43 4.13
CA ILE A 44 -13.41 -2.12 2.71
C ILE A 44 -14.65 -2.59 1.94
N LEU A 45 -15.47 -1.64 1.49
CA LEU A 45 -16.66 -1.93 0.68
C LEU A 45 -16.33 -2.04 -0.81
N ILE A 46 -15.35 -1.25 -1.27
CA ILE A 46 -14.94 -1.19 -2.67
C ILE A 46 -13.42 -1.26 -2.72
N TYR A 47 -12.91 -2.17 -3.55
CA TYR A 47 -11.49 -2.26 -3.86
C TYR A 47 -11.24 -1.87 -5.32
N PRO A 48 -10.76 -0.64 -5.59
CA PRO A 48 -10.64 -0.14 -6.96
C PRO A 48 -9.51 -0.86 -7.71
N LYS A 49 -9.88 -1.53 -8.81
CA LYS A 49 -8.95 -2.17 -9.73
C LYS A 49 -8.85 -1.32 -11.00
N ASN A 50 -8.04 -0.27 -10.91
CA ASN A 50 -7.82 0.63 -12.04
C ASN A 50 -6.86 -0.01 -13.08
N ALA A 51 -6.64 0.68 -14.20
CA ALA A 51 -5.76 0.19 -15.26
C ALA A 51 -4.33 -0.12 -14.77
N ALA A 52 -3.79 0.65 -13.82
CA ALA A 52 -2.46 0.39 -13.26
C ALA A 52 -2.43 -0.92 -12.46
N TRP A 53 -3.49 -1.20 -11.70
CA TRP A 53 -3.64 -2.47 -10.98
C TRP A 53 -3.67 -3.65 -11.95
N TYR A 54 -4.45 -3.58 -13.04
CA TYR A 54 -4.48 -4.66 -14.04
C TYR A 54 -3.15 -4.84 -14.75
N ARG A 55 -2.47 -3.76 -15.15
CA ARG A 55 -1.12 -3.85 -15.75
C ARG A 55 -0.16 -4.60 -14.82
N HIS A 56 -0.21 -4.30 -13.52
CA HIS A 56 0.60 -4.99 -12.54
C HIS A 56 0.17 -6.45 -12.35
N ALA A 57 -1.12 -6.72 -12.15
CA ALA A 57 -1.63 -8.07 -11.91
C ALA A 57 -1.41 -9.03 -13.09
N LEU A 58 -1.38 -8.48 -14.31
CA LEU A 58 -1.17 -9.21 -15.56
C LEU A 58 0.29 -9.19 -16.04
N THR A 59 1.25 -8.76 -15.20
CA THR A 59 2.68 -8.78 -15.54
C THR A 59 3.11 -10.14 -16.10
N GLY A 60 3.77 -10.15 -17.26
CA GLY A 60 4.22 -11.39 -17.92
C GLY A 60 3.13 -12.22 -18.61
N ILE A 61 1.87 -11.76 -18.64
CA ILE A 61 0.77 -12.44 -19.32
C ILE A 61 0.43 -11.68 -20.60
N VAL A 62 0.44 -12.38 -21.73
CA VAL A 62 0.16 -11.81 -23.05
C VAL A 62 -1.29 -12.15 -23.45
N PRO A 63 -2.04 -11.21 -24.07
CA PRO A 63 -3.36 -11.50 -24.62
C PRO A 63 -3.33 -12.60 -25.69
N PRO A 64 -4.46 -13.33 -25.91
CA PRO A 64 -5.74 -13.16 -25.25
C PRO A 64 -5.71 -13.71 -23.80
N TYR A 65 -6.33 -12.97 -22.87
CA TYR A 65 -6.37 -13.40 -21.48
C TYR A 65 -7.34 -14.58 -21.30
N PRO A 66 -6.90 -15.69 -20.68
CA PRO A 66 -7.76 -16.85 -20.51
C PRO A 66 -8.86 -16.56 -19.48
N ALA A 67 -10.03 -17.17 -19.67
CA ALA A 67 -11.19 -16.99 -18.79
C ALA A 67 -10.91 -17.39 -17.32
N SER A 68 -9.91 -18.25 -17.09
CA SER A 68 -9.46 -18.62 -15.75
C SER A 68 -8.95 -17.43 -14.93
N LEU A 69 -8.52 -16.32 -15.55
CA LEU A 69 -8.06 -15.11 -14.83
C LEU A 69 -9.19 -14.26 -14.27
N ARG A 70 -10.45 -14.61 -14.51
CA ARG A 70 -11.61 -13.89 -13.95
C ARG A 70 -11.63 -13.85 -12.42
N PHE A 71 -10.84 -14.68 -11.72
CA PHE A 71 -10.71 -14.57 -10.25
C PHE A 71 -10.15 -13.21 -9.81
N LEU A 72 -9.37 -12.51 -10.66
CA LEU A 72 -8.92 -11.14 -10.41
C LEU A 72 -10.11 -10.18 -10.22
N GLU A 73 -11.28 -10.53 -10.74
CA GLU A 73 -12.51 -9.76 -10.57
C GLU A 73 -13.08 -9.82 -9.14
N TYR A 74 -12.84 -10.91 -8.43
CA TYR A 74 -13.45 -11.19 -7.13
C TYR A 74 -12.46 -11.17 -5.97
N GLN A 75 -11.15 -11.11 -6.24
CA GLN A 75 -10.10 -11.11 -5.22
C GLN A 75 -10.24 -9.98 -4.19
N GLY A 76 -10.75 -8.80 -4.56
CA GLY A 76 -10.79 -7.64 -3.66
C GLY A 76 -9.41 -7.30 -3.08
N ALA A 77 -9.36 -6.96 -1.79
CA ALA A 77 -8.13 -6.60 -1.08
C ALA A 77 -7.33 -7.80 -0.54
N TRP A 78 -7.74 -9.05 -0.85
CA TRP A 78 -7.09 -10.24 -0.33
C TRP A 78 -5.67 -10.41 -0.90
N TYR A 79 -4.72 -10.85 -0.08
CA TYR A 79 -3.38 -11.20 -0.55
C TYR A 79 -3.46 -12.41 -1.50
N THR A 80 -2.79 -12.33 -2.66
CA THR A 80 -2.54 -13.47 -3.53
C THR A 80 -1.07 -13.48 -3.95
N PRO A 81 -0.38 -14.63 -3.98
CA PRO A 81 0.94 -14.71 -4.57
C PRO A 81 0.91 -14.49 -6.09
N PHE A 82 -0.25 -14.63 -6.75
CA PHE A 82 -0.35 -14.53 -8.20
C PHE A 82 0.06 -13.16 -8.75
N ASN A 83 -0.30 -12.05 -8.10
CA ASN A 83 -0.03 -10.69 -8.56
C ASN A 83 1.17 -10.06 -7.83
N ARG A 84 2.09 -10.89 -7.34
CA ARG A 84 3.30 -10.47 -6.63
C ARG A 84 4.54 -11.05 -7.32
N PRO A 85 5.68 -10.36 -7.29
CA PRO A 85 6.95 -10.94 -7.68
C PRO A 85 7.25 -12.19 -6.84
N GLY A 86 7.60 -13.29 -7.52
CA GLY A 86 8.01 -14.54 -6.89
C GLY A 86 9.53 -14.68 -6.82
N MET A 87 10.01 -15.92 -6.95
CA MET A 87 11.44 -16.23 -7.05
C MET A 87 12.07 -15.61 -8.30
N THR A 88 13.40 -15.39 -8.24
CA THR A 88 14.20 -14.84 -9.33
C THR A 88 14.81 -15.93 -10.22
N GLY A 89 15.51 -15.52 -11.27
CA GLY A 89 16.28 -16.43 -12.13
C GLY A 89 15.39 -17.38 -12.92
N PRO A 90 15.70 -18.70 -12.98
CA PRO A 90 14.94 -19.66 -13.80
C PRO A 90 13.48 -19.83 -13.37
N TYR A 91 13.12 -19.37 -12.15
CA TYR A 91 11.76 -19.43 -11.63
C TYR A 91 10.98 -18.13 -11.83
N ASP A 92 11.59 -17.07 -12.39
CA ASP A 92 10.89 -15.84 -12.76
C ASP A 92 10.16 -15.99 -14.11
N ILE A 93 9.24 -16.95 -14.16
CA ILE A 93 8.51 -17.34 -15.38
C ILE A 93 7.60 -16.22 -15.92
N ARG A 94 7.36 -15.16 -15.15
CA ARG A 94 6.55 -13.99 -15.52
C ARG A 94 7.38 -12.72 -15.66
N ASN A 95 8.70 -12.83 -15.57
CA ASN A 95 9.65 -11.74 -15.79
C ASN A 95 9.41 -10.52 -14.89
N TRP A 96 9.03 -10.77 -13.63
CA TRP A 96 8.80 -9.74 -12.61
C TRP A 96 10.05 -8.94 -12.25
N HIS A 97 11.22 -9.56 -12.40
CA HIS A 97 12.51 -9.00 -12.01
C HIS A 97 13.36 -8.59 -13.21
N ALA A 98 12.79 -8.58 -14.42
CA ALA A 98 13.50 -8.08 -15.59
C ALA A 98 13.90 -6.61 -15.38
N PRO A 99 15.13 -6.23 -15.76
CA PRO A 99 15.48 -4.84 -15.82
C PRO A 99 14.49 -4.14 -16.76
N SER A 100 13.87 -3.05 -16.29
CA SER A 100 13.08 -2.19 -17.15
C SER A 100 13.90 -1.84 -18.38
N ALA A 101 13.34 -1.93 -19.58
CA ALA A 101 14.06 -1.83 -20.86
C ALA A 101 14.98 -0.59 -21.00
N GLY A 102 14.82 0.46 -20.17
CA GLY A 102 15.74 1.61 -20.10
C GLY A 102 17.08 1.36 -19.37
N GLY A 103 17.25 0.26 -18.63
CA GLY A 103 18.48 -0.06 -17.90
C GLY A 103 19.50 -0.88 -18.70
N ALA A 104 19.04 -1.68 -19.67
CA ALA A 104 19.91 -2.50 -20.50
C ALA A 104 20.77 -1.65 -21.46
N SER A 105 20.22 -0.54 -21.95
CA SER A 105 20.94 0.42 -22.80
C SER A 105 22.07 1.13 -22.05
N GLN A 106 21.89 1.46 -20.76
CA GLN A 106 22.93 2.13 -19.97
C GLN A 106 24.07 1.19 -19.52
N ALA A 107 23.80 -0.11 -19.37
CA ALA A 107 24.82 -1.09 -19.02
C ALA A 107 25.75 -1.45 -20.20
N ALA A 108 25.24 -1.36 -21.43
CA ALA A 108 26.01 -1.59 -22.65
C ALA A 108 26.96 -0.42 -22.98
N GLU A 109 26.59 0.81 -22.63
CA GLU A 109 27.41 2.00 -22.92
C GLU A 109 28.56 2.25 -21.92
N LYS A 110 28.61 1.48 -20.83
CA LYS A 110 29.67 1.55 -19.82
C LYS A 110 30.75 0.47 -19.94
N ARG A 111 30.78 -0.30 -21.03
CA ARG A 111 31.79 -1.33 -21.30
C ARG A 111 32.55 -1.01 -22.57
#